data_AF-X1GV11-F1
#
_entry.id   AF-X1GV11-F1
#
_cell.length_a   1.000
_cell.length_b   1.000
_cell.length_c   1.000
_cell.angle_alpha   90.00
_cell.angle_beta   90.00
_cell.angle_gamma   90.00
#
_symmetry.space_group_name_H-M   'P 1'
#
loop_
_entity.id
_entity.type
_entity.pdbx_description
1 polymer ?
#
loop_
_entity_poly.entity_id
_entity_poly.type
_entity_poly.pdbx_seq_one_letter_code
_entity_poly.pdbx_strand_id
1 'polypeptide(L)' 'MATSKFSKYGTLITILLVAIIAIGGIVAWSRYSPSQPVEISIPPAQELPGRIYIGGAVTNPGFYALKAGDTIEALIQAAG' A
#
# COMPACT_ATOMS: atom_id res chain seq x y z
N MET A 1 56.06 -41.57 -1.15
CA MET A 1 55.10 -42.34 -1.97
C MET A 1 53.86 -41.49 -2.22
N ALA A 2 53.30 -41.56 -3.42
CA ALA A 2 52.53 -40.50 -4.07
C ALA A 2 51.18 -40.13 -3.39
N THR A 3 51.09 -38.90 -2.88
CA THR A 3 49.83 -38.22 -2.53
C THR A 3 49.73 -36.94 -3.37
N SER A 4 49.41 -37.07 -4.65
CA SER A 4 49.29 -35.90 -5.54
C SER A 4 48.07 -35.93 -6.47
N LYS A 5 47.35 -37.06 -6.52
CA LYS A 5 46.14 -37.22 -7.34
C LYS A 5 44.83 -36.99 -6.59
N PHE A 6 44.76 -37.28 -5.28
CA PHE A 6 43.52 -37.13 -4.49
C PHE A 6 43.18 -35.68 -4.12
N SER A 7 44.18 -34.79 -4.03
CA SER A 7 43.97 -33.37 -3.71
C SER A 7 43.24 -32.62 -4.83
N LYS A 8 43.58 -32.91 -6.11
CA LYS A 8 42.93 -32.27 -7.26
C LYS A 8 41.42 -32.50 -7.29
N TYR A 9 40.97 -33.72 -7.04
CA TYR A 9 39.53 -34.01 -7.02
C TYR A 9 38.85 -33.38 -5.81
N GLY A 10 39.48 -33.38 -4.63
CA GLY A 10 38.97 -32.66 -3.46
C GLY A 10 38.79 -31.16 -3.72
N THR A 11 39.78 -30.51 -4.35
CA THR A 11 39.70 -29.10 -4.73
C THR A 11 38.62 -28.83 -5.78
N LEU A 12 38.43 -29.72 -6.76
CA LEU A 12 37.36 -29.57 -7.75
C LEU A 12 35.97 -29.70 -7.09
N ILE A 13 35.82 -30.64 -6.16
CA ILE A 13 34.57 -30.84 -5.41
C ILE A 13 34.26 -29.61 -4.56
N THR A 14 35.24 -29.05 -3.84
CA THR A 14 35.01 -27.85 -3.01
C THR A 14 34.66 -26.63 -3.86
N ILE A 15 35.32 -26.42 -5.01
CA ILE A 15 34.98 -25.34 -5.94
C ILE A 15 33.55 -25.49 -6.46
N LEU A 16 33.15 -26.70 -6.87
CA LEU A 16 31.80 -26.98 -7.33
C LEU A 16 30.75 -26.67 -6.25
N LEU A 17 31.04 -27.07 -5.01
CA LEU A 17 30.12 -26.90 -3.88
C LEU A 17 29.93 -25.41 -3.54
N VAL A 18 31.02 -24.63 -3.54
CA VAL A 18 30.97 -23.18 -3.36
C VAL A 18 30.22 -22.51 -4.50
N ALA A 19 30.43 -22.94 -5.75
CA ALA A 19 29.73 -22.38 -6.90
C ALA A 19 28.21 -22.59 -6.81
N ILE A 20 27.76 -23.78 -6.41
CA ILE A 20 26.32 -24.08 -6.24
C ILE A 20 25.70 -23.20 -5.15
N ILE A 21 26.36 -23.05 -4.00
CA ILE A 21 25.88 -22.20 -2.90
C ILE A 21 25.81 -20.74 -3.34
N ALA A 22 26.83 -20.24 -4.03
CA ALA A 22 26.86 -18.86 -4.51
C ALA A 22 25.75 -18.59 -5.54
N ILE A 23 25.58 -19.47 -6.54
CA ILE A 23 24.53 -19.36 -7.55
C ILE A 23 23.14 -19.43 -6.89
N GLY A 24 22.94 -20.38 -5.98
CA GLY A 24 21.68 -20.53 -5.23
C GLY A 24 21.35 -19.30 -4.40
N GLY A 25 22.34 -18.74 -3.70
CA GLY A 25 22.18 -17.51 -2.91
C GLY A 25 21.85 -16.31 -3.78
N ILE A 26 22.55 -16.13 -4.92
CA ILE A 26 22.29 -15.03 -5.85
C ILE A 26 20.88 -15.16 -6.46
N VAL A 27 20.47 -16.36 -6.87
CA VAL A 27 19.14 -16.59 -7.44
C VAL A 27 18.07 -16.33 -6.37
N ALA A 28 18.24 -16.85 -5.16
CA ALA A 28 17.31 -16.62 -4.05
C ALA A 28 17.20 -15.13 -3.72
N TRP A 29 18.33 -14.40 -3.64
CA TRP A 29 18.36 -12.96 -3.40
C TRP A 29 17.73 -12.16 -4.54
N SER A 30 17.99 -12.54 -5.79
CA SER A 30 17.39 -11.88 -6.97
C SER A 30 15.88 -12.09 -7.07
N ARG A 31 15.38 -13.23 -6.60
CA ARG A 31 13.95 -13.57 -6.53
C ARG A 31 13.30 -13.08 -5.25
N TYR A 32 14.09 -12.68 -4.26
CA TYR A 32 13.64 -11.95 -3.10
C TYR A 32 13.31 -10.51 -3.52
N SER A 33 12.25 -10.35 -4.32
CA SER A 33 11.61 -9.05 -4.49
C SER A 33 11.07 -8.66 -3.11
N PRO A 34 11.56 -7.58 -2.48
CA PRO A 34 10.91 -7.04 -1.31
C PRO A 34 9.47 -6.76 -1.72
N SER A 35 8.54 -7.45 -1.07
CA SER A 35 7.11 -7.21 -1.20
C SER A 35 6.92 -5.71 -1.09
N GLN A 36 6.57 -5.05 -2.20
CA GLN A 36 6.38 -3.61 -2.22
C GLN A 36 5.46 -3.27 -1.03
N PRO A 37 5.85 -2.33 -0.16
CA PRO A 37 4.95 -1.86 0.88
C PRO A 37 3.67 -1.44 0.16
N VAL A 38 2.56 -2.14 0.43
CA VAL A 38 1.30 -1.81 -0.22
C VAL A 38 0.98 -0.38 0.24
N GLU A 39 1.10 0.58 -0.66
CA GLU A 39 0.68 1.94 -0.39
C GLU A 39 -0.84 1.88 -0.28
N ILE A 40 -1.35 1.88 0.95
CA ILE A 40 -2.77 2.02 1.22
C ILE A 40 -3.12 3.46 0.87
N SER A 41 -3.42 3.71 -0.41
CA SER A 41 -4.07 4.93 -0.84
C SER A 41 -5.48 4.91 -0.24
N ILE A 42 -5.65 5.63 0.87
CA ILE A 42 -6.98 5.91 1.42
C ILE A 42 -7.61 6.92 0.44
N PRO A 43 -8.62 6.53 -0.35
CA PRO A 43 -9.31 7.50 -1.18
C PRO A 43 -9.89 8.57 -0.25
N PRO A 44 -9.76 9.87 -0.59
CA PRO A 44 -10.39 10.92 0.21
C PRO A 44 -11.87 10.58 0.34
N ALA A 45 -12.40 10.66 1.56
CA ALA A 45 -13.80 10.43 1.84
C ALA A 45 -14.60 11.22 0.81
N GLN A 46 -15.40 10.52 0.02
CA GLN A 46 -16.24 11.17 -0.97
C GLN A 46 -17.27 11.99 -0.20
N GLU A 47 -16.98 13.28 0.00
CA GLU A 47 -17.91 14.27 0.51
C GLU A 47 -19.02 14.36 -0.54
N LEU A 48 -19.98 13.44 -0.48
CA LEU A 48 -21.21 13.53 -1.24
C LEU A 48 -21.82 14.88 -0.88
N PRO A 49 -21.86 15.86 -1.81
CA PRO A 49 -22.46 17.14 -1.54
C PRO A 49 -23.97 16.90 -1.50
N GLY A 50 -24.47 16.54 -0.31
CA GLY A 50 -25.89 16.41 -0.06
C GLY A 50 -26.51 17.79 -0.20
N ARG A 51 -27.64 17.89 -0.90
CA ARG A 51 -28.48 19.10 -0.84
C ARG A 51 -29.75 18.72 -0.12
N ILE A 52 -30.09 19.45 0.93
CA ILE A 52 -31.33 19.26 1.69
C ILE A 52 -32.30 20.40 1.35
N TYR A 53 -33.58 20.08 1.24
CA TYR A 53 -34.62 21.09 1.03
C TYR A 53 -35.14 21.57 2.39
N ILE A 54 -35.05 22.87 2.63
CA ILE A 54 -35.60 23.53 3.83
C ILE A 54 -36.80 24.35 3.39
N GLY A 55 -37.94 24.10 4.03
CA GLY A 55 -39.19 24.83 3.79
C GLY A 55 -40.01 24.96 5.06
N GLY A 56 -41.18 25.59 4.96
CA GLY A 56 -42.06 25.85 6.10
C GLY A 56 -41.89 27.26 6.65
N ALA A 57 -41.73 27.39 7.97
CA ALA A 57 -41.60 28.67 8.67
C ALA A 57 -40.16 29.19 8.68
N VAL A 58 -39.58 29.36 7.49
CA VAL A 58 -38.25 29.96 7.27
C VAL A 58 -38.39 31.11 6.28
N THR A 59 -37.49 32.08 6.37
CA THR A 59 -37.53 33.31 5.58
C THR A 59 -37.17 33.05 4.11
N ASN A 60 -36.24 32.12 3.87
CA ASN A 60 -35.76 31.76 2.54
C ASN A 60 -35.81 30.23 2.34
N PRO A 61 -36.96 29.67 1.93
CA PRO A 61 -37.04 28.25 1.62
C PRO A 61 -36.22 27.90 0.37
N GLY A 62 -35.59 26.72 0.35
CA GLY A 62 -34.76 26.30 -0.78
C GLY A 62 -33.85 25.12 -0.49
N PHE A 63 -32.97 24.81 -1.44
CA PHE A 63 -31.96 23.76 -1.31
C PHE A 63 -30.68 24.32 -0.71
N TYR A 64 -30.29 23.77 0.43
CA TYR A 64 -29.07 24.12 1.14
C TYR A 64 -28.06 22.98 1.06
N ALA A 65 -26.78 23.31 0.89
CA ALA A 65 -25.70 22.34 0.85
C ALA A 65 -25.44 21.80 2.26
N LEU A 66 -25.45 20.47 2.42
CA LEU A 66 -25.14 19.74 3.63
C LEU A 66 -23.75 19.11 3.47
N LYS A 67 -22.77 19.59 4.23
CA LYS A 67 -21.42 19.02 4.27
C LYS A 67 -21.27 18.10 5.49
N ALA A 68 -20.27 17.23 5.42
CA ALA A 68 -19.91 16.39 6.56
C ALA A 68 -19.41 17.28 7.71
N GLY A 69 -20.11 17.23 8.85
CA GLY A 69 -19.81 18.07 10.01
C GLY A 69 -20.69 19.32 10.17
N ASP A 70 -21.55 19.63 9.19
CA ASP A 70 -22.57 20.66 9.36
C ASP A 70 -23.65 20.17 10.35
N THR A 71 -24.13 21.09 11.20
CA THR A 71 -25.26 20.83 12.09
C THR A 71 -26.57 21.29 11.44
N ILE A 72 -27.68 20.66 11.82
CA ILE A 72 -29.01 21.05 11.33
C ILE A 72 -29.33 22.50 11.72
N GLU A 73 -28.90 22.93 12.91
CA GLU A 73 -29.10 24.31 13.39
C GLU A 73 -28.46 25.33 12.46
N ALA A 74 -27.22 25.09 11.99
CA ALA A 74 -26.53 25.99 11.06
C ALA A 74 -27.28 26.11 9.72
N LEU A 75 -27.90 25.02 9.27
CA LEU A 75 -28.67 25.00 8.02
C LEU A 75 -30.01 25.74 8.17
N ILE A 76 -30.69 25.60 9.31
CA ILE A 76 -31.92 26.36 9.61
C ILE A 76 -31.59 27.86 9.75
N GLN A 77 -30.49 28.21 10.42
CA GLN A 77 -30.05 29.59 10.55
C GLN A 77 -29.72 30.24 9.18
N ALA A 78 -29.19 29.47 8.23
CA ALA A 78 -28.96 29.93 6.86
C ALA A 78 -30.27 30.12 6.06
N ALA A 79 -31.35 29.46 6.45
CA ALA A 79 -32.69 29.64 5.88
C ALA A 79 -33.44 30.85 6.46
N GLY A 80 -33.02 31.35 7.62
CA GLY A 80 -33.50 32.61 8.22
C GLY A 80 -34.75 32.45 9.06
#